data_AF-A0A9W5P284-F1
#
_entry.id   AF-A0A9W5P284-F1
#
_cell.length_a   1.000
_cell.length_b   1.000
_cell.length_c   1.000
_cell.angle_alpha   90.00
_cell.angle_beta   90.00
_cell.angle_gamma   90.00
#
_symmetry.space_group_name_H-M   'P 1'
#
loop_
_entity.id
_entity.type
_entity.pdbx_description
1 polymer ?
#
loop_
_entity_poly.entity_id
_entity_poly.type
_entity_poly.pdbx_seq_one_letter_code
_entity_poly.pdbx_strand_id
1 'polypeptide(L)'
;MGREKKQEYALLTAWGASFIATLGSLYFSEIMKFEPCVLCWYQRIFMYPFVLWLGIAVAKKDYRLASYSLPIATIGACISLYHYAIQKVAAFSAAGAACGRVPCTGEYINWFGFVTIPFLALIGFITIAVCSFIVIKNK
;
A
#
# COMPACT_ATOMS: atom_id res chain seq x y z
N MET A 1 -14.77 -27.90 -1.41
CA MET A 1 -15.59 -26.66 -1.42
C MET A 1 -15.04 -25.51 -0.56
N GLY A 2 -14.29 -25.72 0.52
CA GLY A 2 -13.81 -24.62 1.38
C GLY A 2 -12.58 -23.85 0.87
N ARG A 3 -11.68 -24.50 0.12
CA ARG A 3 -10.36 -23.94 -0.27
C ARG A 3 -10.45 -22.87 -1.36
N GLU A 4 -11.22 -23.11 -2.42
CA GLU A 4 -11.46 -22.14 -3.50
C GLU A 4 -12.16 -20.88 -2.99
N LYS A 5 -13.22 -21.03 -2.17
CA LYS A 5 -13.90 -19.89 -1.54
C LYS A 5 -12.93 -19.04 -0.71
N LYS A 6 -12.03 -19.68 0.05
CA LYS A 6 -11.02 -18.97 0.85
C LYS A 6 -10.03 -18.17 -0.01
N GLN A 7 -9.63 -18.71 -1.16
CA GLN A 7 -8.75 -18.01 -2.10
C GLN A 7 -9.47 -16.84 -2.79
N GLU A 8 -10.73 -17.04 -3.17
CA GLU A 8 -11.57 -15.98 -3.76
C GLU A 8 -11.79 -14.82 -2.78
N TYR A 9 -12.14 -15.11 -1.52
CA TYR A 9 -12.26 -14.07 -0.49
C TYR A 9 -10.93 -13.37 -0.23
N ALA A 10 -9.80 -14.08 -0.19
CA ALA A 10 -8.49 -13.48 0.02
C ALA A 10 -8.08 -12.53 -1.12
N LEU A 11 -8.36 -12.91 -2.37
CA LEU A 11 -8.12 -12.03 -3.52
C LEU A 11 -9.06 -10.81 -3.50
N LEU A 12 -10.33 -11.01 -3.14
CA LEU A 12 -11.30 -9.93 -3.03
C LEU A 12 -10.90 -8.91 -1.95
N THR A 13 -10.42 -9.39 -0.78
CA THR A 13 -9.93 -8.51 0.28
C THR A 13 -8.66 -7.76 -0.13
N ALA A 14 -7.74 -8.42 -0.85
CA ALA A 14 -6.55 -7.77 -1.38
C ALA A 14 -6.89 -6.67 -2.39
N TRP A 15 -7.82 -6.96 -3.31
CA TRP A 15 -8.31 -5.99 -4.28
C TRP A 15 -9.01 -4.82 -3.59
N GLY A 16 -9.92 -5.08 -2.65
CA GLY A 16 -10.62 -4.05 -1.88
C GLY A 16 -9.66 -3.13 -1.12
N ALA A 17 -8.61 -3.69 -0.50
CA ALA A 17 -7.57 -2.91 0.17
C ALA A 17 -6.84 -1.98 -0.82
N SER A 18 -6.43 -2.49 -1.99
CA SER A 18 -5.77 -1.67 -3.02
C SER A 18 -6.67 -0.56 -3.57
N PHE A 19 -7.96 -0.84 -3.74
CA PHE A 19 -8.94 0.11 -4.25
C PHE A 19 -9.18 1.25 -3.26
N ILE A 20 -9.43 0.92 -1.99
CA ILE A 20 -9.61 1.90 -0.91
C ILE A 20 -8.35 2.75 -0.74
N ALA A 21 -7.16 2.13 -0.75
CA ALA A 21 -5.89 2.84 -0.65
C ALA A 21 -5.68 3.82 -1.81
N THR A 22 -6.02 3.41 -3.03
CA THR A 22 -5.91 4.26 -4.23
C THR A 22 -6.90 5.43 -4.18
N LEU A 23 -8.16 5.18 -3.83
CA LEU A 23 -9.16 6.24 -3.65
C LEU A 23 -8.76 7.22 -2.54
N GLY A 24 -8.29 6.73 -1.40
CA GLY A 24 -7.79 7.59 -0.33
C GLY A 24 -6.61 8.45 -0.78
N SER A 25 -5.67 7.85 -1.51
CA SER A 25 -4.51 8.57 -2.07
C SER A 25 -4.90 9.68 -3.05
N LEU A 26 -5.90 9.43 -3.89
CA LEU A 26 -6.46 10.42 -4.83
C LEU A 26 -7.26 11.50 -4.09
N TYR A 27 -8.05 11.13 -3.09
CA TYR A 27 -8.82 12.07 -2.28
C TYR A 27 -7.92 13.10 -1.59
N PHE A 28 -6.82 12.65 -0.99
CA PHE A 28 -5.86 13.55 -0.36
C PHE A 28 -5.17 14.48 -1.37
N SER A 29 -4.90 14.00 -2.59
CA SER A 29 -4.26 14.80 -3.64
C SER A 29 -5.19 15.85 -4.25
N GLU A 30 -6.40 15.43 -4.65
CA GLU A 30 -7.26 16.24 -5.50
C GLU A 30 -8.23 17.12 -4.72
N ILE A 31 -8.75 16.61 -3.60
CA ILE A 31 -9.75 17.31 -2.79
C ILE A 31 -9.05 18.09 -1.68
N MET A 32 -8.19 17.43 -0.90
CA MET A 32 -7.49 18.07 0.23
C MET A 32 -6.24 18.85 -0.21
N LYS A 33 -5.86 18.79 -1.49
CA LYS A 33 -4.70 19.48 -2.09
C LYS A 33 -3.37 19.21 -1.37
N PHE A 34 -3.21 18.01 -0.81
CA PHE A 34 -1.93 17.59 -0.23
C PHE A 34 -0.95 17.21 -1.34
N GLU A 35 0.15 17.95 -1.44
CA GLU A 35 1.19 17.69 -2.42
C GLU A 35 1.97 16.41 -2.04
N PRO A 36 2.00 15.39 -2.90
CA PRO A 36 2.69 14.14 -2.59
C PRO A 36 4.20 14.35 -2.62
N CYS A 37 4.90 13.91 -1.57
CA CYS A 37 6.35 13.86 -1.59
C CYS A 37 6.87 12.74 -2.50
N VAL A 38 8.18 12.72 -2.74
CA VAL A 38 8.83 11.74 -3.62
C VAL A 38 8.59 10.29 -3.15
N LEU A 39 8.66 10.02 -1.84
CA LEU A 39 8.37 8.69 -1.27
C LEU A 39 6.91 8.26 -1.44
N CYS A 40 5.95 9.17 -1.25
CA CYS A 40 4.54 8.91 -1.54
C CYS A 40 4.32 8.57 -3.02
N TRP A 41 5.06 9.22 -3.91
CA TRP A 41 5.00 8.94 -5.35
C TRP A 41 5.47 7.52 -5.67
N TYR A 42 6.57 7.06 -5.06
CA TYR A 42 7.00 5.67 -5.18
C TYR A 42 5.93 4.70 -4.67
N GLN A 43 5.31 4.98 -3.51
CA GLN A 43 4.21 4.15 -3.00
C GLN A 43 3.03 4.07 -3.98
N ARG A 44 2.67 5.18 -4.66
CA ARG A 44 1.60 5.19 -5.69
C ARG A 44 1.94 4.29 -6.88
N ILE A 45 3.18 4.32 -7.36
CA ILE A 45 3.64 3.47 -8.47
C ILE A 45 3.44 1.98 -8.15
N PHE A 46 3.68 1.57 -6.91
CA PHE A 46 3.47 0.18 -6.49
C PHE A 46 1.99 -0.13 -6.20
N MET A 47 1.21 0.82 -5.66
CA MET A 47 -0.16 0.56 -5.23
C MET A 47 -1.19 0.60 -6.38
N TYR A 48 -1.10 1.57 -7.29
CA TYR A 48 -2.15 1.78 -8.30
C TYR A 48 -2.29 0.60 -9.30
N PRO A 49 -1.20 -0.02 -9.78
CA PRO A 49 -1.31 -1.20 -10.64
C PRO A 49 -2.03 -2.37 -9.98
N PHE A 50 -1.98 -2.50 -8.64
CA PHE A 50 -2.66 -3.59 -7.94
C PHE A 50 -4.17 -3.56 -8.10
N VAL A 51 -4.78 -2.38 -8.21
CA VAL A 51 -6.23 -2.26 -8.43
C VAL A 51 -6.65 -2.96 -9.73
N LEU A 52 -5.86 -2.76 -10.79
CA LEU A 52 -6.12 -3.36 -12.10
C LEU A 52 -5.77 -4.85 -12.09
N TRP A 53 -4.58 -5.20 -11.61
CA TRP A 53 -4.08 -6.56 -11.61
C TRP A 53 -4.93 -7.49 -10.74
N LEU A 54 -5.14 -7.14 -9.47
CA LEU A 54 -5.97 -7.94 -8.56
C LEU A 54 -7.44 -7.95 -9.01
N GLY A 55 -7.94 -6.87 -9.61
CA GLY A 55 -9.29 -6.81 -10.16
C GLY A 55 -9.49 -7.82 -11.30
N ILE A 56 -8.53 -7.90 -12.23
CA ILE A 56 -8.54 -8.89 -13.30
C ILE A 56 -8.40 -10.31 -12.74
N ALA A 57 -7.55 -10.52 -11.74
CA ALA A 57 -7.39 -11.83 -11.09
C ALA A 57 -8.69 -12.31 -10.42
N VAL A 58 -9.43 -11.42 -9.76
CA VAL A 58 -10.74 -11.74 -9.17
C VAL A 58 -11.74 -12.08 -10.27
N ALA A 59 -11.83 -11.29 -11.33
CA ALA A 59 -12.78 -11.51 -12.42
C ALA A 59 -12.53 -12.83 -13.20
N LYS A 60 -11.26 -13.15 -13.45
CA LYS A 60 -10.85 -14.37 -14.16
C LYS A 60 -10.62 -15.59 -13.26
N LYS A 61 -10.75 -15.41 -11.94
CA LYS A 61 -10.37 -16.41 -10.92
C LYS A 61 -8.94 -16.95 -11.10
N ASP A 62 -8.01 -16.08 -11.51
CA ASP A 62 -6.61 -16.44 -11.74
C ASP A 62 -5.76 -16.24 -10.48
N TYR A 63 -5.65 -17.31 -9.68
CA TYR A 63 -4.86 -17.33 -8.45
C TYR A 63 -3.33 -17.30 -8.68
N ARG A 64 -2.85 -17.39 -9.93
CA ARG A 64 -1.41 -17.31 -10.22
C ARG A 64 -0.88 -15.92 -10.00
N LEU A 65 -1.71 -14.89 -10.16
CA LEU A 65 -1.29 -13.50 -9.98
C LEU A 65 -0.82 -13.18 -8.55
N ALA A 66 -1.31 -13.93 -7.55
CA ALA A 66 -0.88 -13.81 -6.16
C ALA A 66 0.64 -14.00 -5.97
N SER A 67 1.28 -14.82 -6.81
CA SER A 67 2.73 -15.05 -6.75
C SER A 67 3.56 -13.85 -7.19
N TYR A 68 3.00 -13.02 -8.08
CA TYR A 68 3.64 -11.77 -8.53
C TYR A 68 3.29 -10.60 -7.62
N SER A 69 2.09 -10.59 -7.03
CA SER A 69 1.70 -9.51 -6.13
C SER A 69 2.45 -9.52 -4.80
N LEU A 70 2.83 -10.69 -4.29
CA LEU A 70 3.57 -10.81 -3.04
C LEU A 70 4.89 -10.00 -3.02
N PRO A 71 5.87 -10.24 -3.91
CA PRO A 71 7.15 -9.52 -3.85
C PRO A 71 6.98 -8.01 -4.06
N ILE A 72 6.07 -7.59 -4.95
CA ILE A 72 5.80 -6.18 -5.23
C ILE A 72 5.17 -5.51 -4.00
N ALA A 73 4.23 -6.17 -3.34
CA ALA A 73 3.61 -5.66 -2.11
C ALA A 73 4.61 -5.59 -0.95
N THR A 74 5.54 -6.54 -0.86
CA THR A 74 6.63 -6.49 0.13
C THR A 74 7.54 -5.29 -0.09
N ILE A 75 7.93 -4.99 -1.34
CA ILE A 75 8.73 -3.80 -1.65
C ILE A 75 7.97 -2.52 -1.28
N GLY A 76 6.69 -2.43 -1.65
CA GLY A 76 5.83 -1.31 -1.25
C GLY A 76 5.74 -1.13 0.27
N ALA A 77 5.58 -2.23 1.01
CA ALA A 77 5.57 -2.22 2.47
C ALA A 77 6.90 -1.73 3.07
N CYS A 78 8.05 -2.16 2.52
CA CYS A 78 9.35 -1.66 2.98
C CYS A 78 9.51 -0.15 2.76
N ILE A 79 9.05 0.37 1.61
CA ILE A 79 9.09 1.82 1.31
C ILE A 79 8.17 2.58 2.27
N SER A 80 6.94 2.10 2.51
CA SER A 80 6.02 2.73 3.46
C SER A 80 6.54 2.70 4.89
N LEU A 81 7.18 1.60 5.30
CA LEU A 81 7.81 1.49 6.61
C LEU A 81 8.97 2.47 6.78
N TYR A 82 9.83 2.58 5.77
CA TYR A 82 10.92 3.55 5.76
C TYR A 82 10.41 4.99 5.84
N HIS A 83 9.35 5.31 5.08
CA HIS A 83 8.75 6.63 5.12
C HIS A 83 8.09 6.93 6.48
N TYR A 84 7.41 5.96 7.08
CA TYR A 84 6.87 6.10 8.43
C TYR A 84 7.98 6.31 9.48
N ALA A 85 9.10 5.59 9.36
CA ALA A 85 10.25 5.75 10.24
C ALA A 85 10.87 7.16 10.13
N ILE A 86 10.97 7.71 8.93
CA ILE A 86 11.43 9.10 8.72
C ILE A 86 10.55 10.13 9.46
N GLN A 87 9.23 9.90 9.50
CA GLN A 87 8.30 10.81 10.17
C GLN A 87 8.39 10.71 11.71
N LYS A 88 8.47 9.50 12.25
CA LYS A 88 8.36 9.26 13.70
C LYS A 88 9.68 9.12 14.44
N VAL A 89 10.77 8.77 13.76
CA VAL A 89 12.07 8.53 14.39
C VAL A 89 13.00 9.71 14.10
N ALA A 90 13.32 10.48 15.15
CA ALA A 90 14.16 11.67 15.04
C ALA A 90 15.51 11.41 14.36
N ALA A 91 16.12 10.22 14.58
CA ALA A 91 17.39 9.83 13.96
C ALA A 91 17.33 9.75 12.42
N PHE A 92 16.15 9.47 11.84
CA PHE A 92 15.95 9.37 10.39
C PHE A 92 15.35 10.65 9.78
N SER A 93 14.97 11.64 10.60
CA SER A 93 14.34 12.88 10.15
C SER A 93 15.21 13.69 9.18
N ALA A 94 16.55 13.67 9.39
CA ALA A 94 17.52 14.33 8.51
C ALA A 94 17.49 13.78 7.07
N ALA A 95 17.24 12.47 6.89
CA ALA A 95 17.12 11.87 5.56
C ALA A 95 15.83 12.33 4.84
N GLY A 96 14.76 12.64 5.59
CA GLY A 96 13.49 13.11 5.03
C GLY A 96 13.51 14.58 4.58
N ALA A 97 14.42 15.40 5.10
CA ALA A 97 14.61 16.78 4.67
C ALA A 97 15.20 16.89 3.25
N ALA A 98 15.90 15.85 2.78
CA ALA A 98 16.46 15.78 1.43
C ALA A 98 15.42 15.41 0.35
N CYS A 99 14.16 15.16 0.72
CA CYS A 99 13.10 14.83 -0.24
C CYS A 99 12.64 16.07 -1.02
N GLY A 100 13.18 16.25 -2.22
CA GLY A 100 12.62 17.09 -3.29
C GLY A 100 12.06 18.45 -2.86
N ARG A 101 10.96 18.87 -3.49
CA ARG A 101 10.26 20.14 -3.21
C ARG A 101 9.45 20.10 -1.91
N VAL A 102 8.90 18.93 -1.57
CA VAL A 102 8.05 18.72 -0.39
C VAL A 102 8.73 17.72 0.55
N PRO A 103 9.06 18.13 1.79
CA PRO A 103 9.81 17.29 2.70
C PRO A 103 9.03 16.02 3.07
N CYS A 104 9.70 14.88 3.08
CA CYS A 104 9.08 13.59 3.42
C CYS A 104 8.77 13.46 4.92
N THR A 105 9.29 14.38 5.75
CA THR A 105 8.97 14.50 7.19
C THR A 105 7.63 15.18 7.45
N GLY A 106 7.01 15.81 6.44
CA GLY A 106 5.71 16.48 6.60
C GLY A 106 4.60 15.50 6.97
N GLU A 107 3.90 15.79 8.07
CA GLU A 107 2.74 15.02 8.52
C GLU A 107 1.45 15.80 8.22
N TYR A 108 0.87 15.61 7.04
CA TYR A 108 -0.42 16.22 6.69
C TYR A 108 -1.58 15.69 7.53
N ILE A 109 -1.49 14.41 7.92
CA ILE A 109 -2.45 13.73 8.80
C ILE A 109 -1.65 13.01 9.86
N ASN A 110 -2.01 13.25 11.11
CA ASN A 110 -1.49 12.53 12.26
C ASN A 110 -2.61 12.28 13.26
N TRP A 111 -3.47 11.30 12.96
CA TRP A 111 -4.56 10.96 13.86
C TRP A 111 -4.03 10.10 15.01
N PHE A 112 -4.43 10.42 16.24
CA PHE A 112 -4.01 9.71 17.47
C PHE A 112 -2.49 9.75 17.74
N GLY A 113 -1.72 10.59 17.05
CA GLY A 113 -0.27 10.71 17.23
C GLY A 113 0.57 9.68 16.47
N PHE A 114 -0.07 8.69 15.81
CA PHE A 114 0.61 7.63 15.05
C PHE A 114 0.03 7.35 13.65
N VAL A 115 -1.25 7.66 13.39
CA VAL A 115 -1.88 7.34 12.10
C VAL A 115 -1.52 8.43 11.08
N THR A 116 -0.51 8.15 10.27
CA THR A 116 -0.09 9.01 9.16
C THR A 116 -0.40 8.36 7.80
N ILE A 117 -0.29 9.14 6.72
CA ILE A 117 -0.54 8.65 5.35
C ILE A 117 0.36 7.43 5.01
N PRO A 118 1.69 7.45 5.30
CA PRO A 118 2.55 6.29 5.06
C PRO A 118 2.16 5.06 5.89
N PHE A 119 1.62 5.24 7.09
CA PHE A 119 1.13 4.15 7.93
C PHE A 119 -0.11 3.47 7.32
N LEU A 120 -1.05 4.25 6.77
CA LEU A 120 -2.20 3.71 6.05
C LEU A 120 -1.78 2.92 4.81
N ALA A 121 -0.80 3.44 4.06
CA ALA A 121 -0.22 2.73 2.91
C ALA A 121 0.47 1.42 3.33
N LEU A 122 1.19 1.42 4.45
CA LEU A 122 1.82 0.24 5.02
C LEU A 122 0.78 -0.86 5.33
N ILE A 123 -0.33 -0.50 5.97
CA ILE A 123 -1.43 -1.43 6.24
C ILE A 123 -1.95 -2.03 4.92
N GLY A 124 -2.20 -1.18 3.91
CA GLY A 124 -2.67 -1.65 2.60
C GLY A 124 -1.72 -2.66 1.96
N PHE A 125 -0.42 -2.37 1.91
CA PHE A 125 0.58 -3.30 1.35
C PHE A 125 0.71 -4.58 2.17
N ILE A 126 0.67 -4.52 3.50
CA ILE A 126 0.68 -5.71 4.36
C ILE A 126 -0.56 -6.57 4.12
N THR A 127 -1.74 -5.96 4.03
CA THR A 127 -2.98 -6.70 3.73
C THR A 127 -2.88 -7.43 2.39
N ILE A 128 -2.38 -6.77 1.34
CA ILE A 128 -2.18 -7.39 0.03
C ILE A 128 -1.14 -8.53 0.11
N ALA A 129 -0.02 -8.31 0.80
CA ALA A 129 1.03 -9.31 0.96
C ALA A 129 0.54 -10.55 1.71
N VAL A 130 -0.16 -10.37 2.85
CA VAL A 130 -0.72 -11.47 3.65
C VAL A 130 -1.76 -12.25 2.84
N CYS A 131 -2.68 -11.56 2.15
CA CYS A 131 -3.68 -12.21 1.31
C CYS A 131 -3.03 -13.00 0.17
N SER A 132 -2.02 -12.41 -0.49
CA SER A 132 -1.26 -13.07 -1.56
C SER A 132 -0.53 -14.31 -1.04
N PHE A 133 0.10 -14.23 0.14
CA PHE A 133 0.76 -15.36 0.79
C PHE A 133 -0.21 -16.49 1.13
N ILE A 134 -1.41 -16.16 1.65
CA ILE A 134 -2.46 -17.14 1.93
C ILE A 134 -2.90 -17.84 0.63
N VAL A 135 -3.06 -17.11 -0.47
CA VAL A 135 -3.45 -17.70 -1.77
C VAL A 135 -2.37 -18.65 -2.29
N ILE A 136 -1.08 -18.27 -2.18
CA ILE A 136 0.06 -19.09 -2.62
C ILE A 136 0.18 -20.37 -1.77
N LYS A 137 0.12 -20.26 -0.43
CA LYS A 137 0.22 -21.42 0.47
C LYS A 137 -0.95 -22.41 0.26
N ASN A 138 -2.10 -21.90 -0.17
CA ASN A 138 -3.27 -22.71 -0.46
C ASN A 138 -3.40 -23.09 -1.95
N LYS A 139 -2.40 -22.83 -2.82
CA LYS A 139 -2.29 -23.57 -4.09
C LYS A 139 -2.06 -25.06 -3.81
#